data_AF-A0A829G8M2-F1
#
_entry.id   AF-A0A829G8M2-F1
#
_cell.length_a   1.000
_cell.length_b   1.000
_cell.length_c   1.000
_cell.angle_alpha   90.00
_cell.angle_beta   90.00
_cell.angle_gamma   90.00
#
_symmetry.space_group_name_H-M   'P 1'
#
loop_
_entity.id
_entity.type
_entity.pdbx_description
1 polymer ?
#
loop_
_entity_poly.entity_id
_entity_poly.type
_entity_poly.pdbx_seq_one_letter_code
_entity_poly.pdbx_strand_id
1 'polypeptide(L)'
;MEPALEAILYTAGESGVTLGELAGILEISESAMRQQLDAYRQRLAADDQRGLQLQQFADRYYLLTKPAYAPAIKKYFAGPPAAG
;
A
#
# COMPACT_ATOMS: atom_id res chain seq x y z
N MET A 1 -11.89 5.44 -5.45
CA MET A 1 -10.49 5.46 -5.00
C MET A 1 -9.96 6.81 -5.40
N GLU A 2 -9.40 7.60 -4.48
CA GLU A 2 -8.61 8.76 -4.90
C GLU A 2 -7.25 8.25 -5.38
N PRO A 3 -6.93 8.34 -6.69
CA PRO A 3 -5.64 7.90 -7.23
C PRO A 3 -4.45 8.59 -6.53
N ALA A 4 -4.66 9.77 -5.96
CA ALA A 4 -3.69 10.48 -5.15
C ALA A 4 -3.25 9.71 -3.89
N LEU A 5 -4.19 9.09 -3.15
CA LEU A 5 -3.87 8.30 -1.95
C LEU A 5 -2.93 7.13 -2.27
N GLU A 6 -3.24 6.40 -3.35
CA GLU A 6 -2.40 5.27 -3.81
C GLU A 6 -1.01 5.76 -4.22
N ALA A 7 -0.93 6.85 -4.98
CA ALA A 7 0.34 7.43 -5.43
C ALA A 7 1.23 7.88 -4.24
N ILE A 8 0.63 8.51 -3.22
CA ILE A 8 1.34 8.96 -2.02
C ILE A 8 1.87 7.75 -1.24
N LEU A 9 1.02 6.76 -0.94
CA LEU A 9 1.42 5.57 -0.19
C LEU A 9 2.48 4.74 -0.93
N TYR A 10 2.38 4.62 -2.25
CA TYR A 10 3.39 3.97 -3.06
C TYR A 10 4.73 4.70 -3.00
N THR A 11 4.71 6.03 -3.13
CA THR A 11 5.91 6.87 -3.10
C THR A 11 6.60 6.84 -1.73
N ALA A 12 5.82 6.78 -0.64
CA ALA A 12 6.34 6.75 0.72
C ALA A 12 7.13 5.48 1.04
N GLY A 13 6.86 4.37 0.34
CA GLY A 13 7.59 3.12 0.47
C GLY A 13 7.72 2.66 1.93
N GLU A 14 8.96 2.36 2.34
CA GLU A 14 9.29 1.88 3.69
C GLU A 14 9.15 2.94 4.79
N SER A 15 9.13 4.22 4.43
CA SER A 15 8.89 5.29 5.40
C SER A 15 7.45 5.27 5.89
N GLY A 16 6.49 4.87 5.05
CA GLY A 16 5.05 4.98 5.34
C GLY A 16 4.59 6.42 5.53
N VAL A 17 3.29 6.62 5.80
CA VAL A 17 2.70 7.95 5.97
C VAL A 17 1.73 7.96 7.15
N THR A 18 1.75 9.01 7.96
CA THR A 18 0.78 9.17 9.07
C THR A 18 -0.60 9.58 8.56
N LEU A 19 -1.62 9.39 9.40
CA LEU A 19 -2.98 9.85 9.08
C LEU A 19 -3.04 11.37 8.83
N GLY A 20 -2.35 12.14 9.68
CA GLY A 20 -2.33 13.60 9.61
C GLY A 20 -1.64 14.12 8.35
N GLU A 21 -0.52 13.51 7.94
CA GLU A 21 0.13 13.85 6.66
C GLU A 21 -0.79 13.58 5.47
N LEU A 22 -1.45 12.42 5.42
CA LEU A 22 -2.39 12.09 4.34
C LEU A 22 -3.59 13.06 4.30
N ALA A 23 -4.19 13.33 5.46
CA ALA A 23 -5.31 14.26 5.59
C ALA A 23 -4.93 15.68 5.17
N GLY A 24 -3.72 16.13 5.54
CA GLY A 24 -3.20 17.44 5.15
C GLY A 24 -2.92 17.55 3.65
N ILE A 25 -2.35 16.52 3.03
CA ILE A 25 -2.06 16.50 1.58
C ILE A 25 -3.35 16.48 0.75
N LEU A 26 -4.37 15.74 1.19
CA LEU A 26 -5.65 15.61 0.48
C LEU A 26 -6.69 16.66 0.91
N GLU A 27 -6.32 17.57 1.81
CA GLU A 27 -7.18 18.67 2.30
C GLU A 27 -8.53 18.18 2.87
N ILE A 28 -8.52 17.06 3.58
CA ILE A 28 -9.70 16.48 4.24
C ILE A 28 -9.47 16.30 5.75
N SER A 29 -10.54 16.05 6.49
CA SER A 29 -10.42 15.71 7.91
C SER A 29 -9.76 14.34 8.10
N GLU A 30 -9.09 14.14 9.24
CA GLU A 30 -8.55 12.82 9.61
C GLU A 30 -9.64 11.73 9.69
N SER A 31 -10.86 12.10 10.08
CA SER A 31 -12.00 11.18 10.10
C SER A 31 -12.38 10.70 8.69
N ALA A 32 -12.48 11.61 7.72
CA ALA A 32 -12.74 11.28 6.32
C ALA A 32 -11.58 10.47 5.74
N MET A 33 -10.33 10.83 6.08
CA MET A 33 -9.15 10.10 5.63
C MET A 33 -9.13 8.66 6.15
N ARG A 34 -9.52 8.45 7.41
CA ARG A 34 -9.65 7.11 7.98
C ARG A 34 -10.68 6.26 7.24
N GLN A 35 -11.84 6.83 6.91
CA GLN A 35 -12.86 6.13 6.13
C GLN A 35 -12.36 5.75 4.73
N GLN A 36 -11.61 6.63 4.08
CA GLN A 36 -10.99 6.36 2.78
C GLN A 36 -9.95 5.24 2.84
N LEU A 37 -9.07 5.26 3.85
CA LEU A 37 -8.08 4.21 4.09
C LEU A 37 -8.74 2.85 4.34
N ASP A 38 -9.83 2.82 5.11
CA ASP A 38 -10.61 1.61 5.38
C ASP A 38 -11.25 1.05 4.11
N ALA A 39 -11.91 1.91 3.32
CA ALA A 39 -12.50 1.51 2.05
C ALA A 39 -11.44 1.02 1.05
N TYR A 40 -10.27 1.68 1.01
CA TYR A 40 -9.17 1.28 0.14
C TYR A 40 -8.58 -0.07 0.54
N ARG A 41 -8.35 -0.29 1.85
CA ARG A 41 -7.92 -1.57 2.40
C ARG A 41 -8.89 -2.70 2.07
N GLN A 42 -10.20 -2.49 2.25
CA GLN A 42 -11.22 -3.49 1.93
C GLN A 42 -11.23 -3.84 0.44
N ARG A 43 -11.13 -2.83 -0.44
CA ARG A 43 -11.04 -3.06 -1.89
C ARG A 43 -9.81 -3.89 -2.28
N LEU A 44 -8.63 -3.56 -1.74
CA LEU A 44 -7.42 -4.33 -1.99
C LEU A 44 -7.55 -5.77 -1.48
N ALA A 45 -8.17 -5.96 -0.31
CA ALA A 45 -8.36 -7.28 0.28
C ALA A 45 -9.35 -8.15 -0.52
N ALA A 46 -10.43 -7.57 -1.04
CA ALA A 46 -11.47 -8.29 -1.78
C ALA A 46 -11.11 -8.61 -3.24
N ASP A 47 -10.10 -7.94 -3.80
CA ASP A 47 -9.69 -8.11 -5.19
C ASP A 47 -8.45 -9.03 -5.31
N ASP A 48 -8.68 -10.29 -5.66
CA ASP A 48 -7.64 -11.31 -5.87
C ASP A 48 -6.75 -11.03 -7.10
N GLN A 49 -7.12 -10.05 -7.94
CA GLN A 49 -6.26 -9.59 -9.04
C GLN A 49 -5.27 -8.50 -8.61
N ARG A 50 -5.29 -8.08 -7.33
CA ARG A 50 -4.34 -7.09 -6.78
C ARG A 50 -3.20 -7.75 -6.04
N GLY A 51 -1.98 -7.35 -6.40
CA GLY A 51 -0.73 -7.76 -5.75
C GLY A 51 -0.43 -7.09 -4.41
N LEU A 52 -1.12 -6.01 -4.06
CA LEU A 52 -0.80 -5.13 -2.94
C LEU A 52 -1.88 -5.14 -1.85
N GLN A 53 -1.50 -4.76 -0.65
CA GLN A 53 -2.34 -4.60 0.53
C GLN A 53 -1.96 -3.33 1.29
N LEU A 54 -2.95 -2.71 1.94
CA LEU A 54 -2.73 -1.60 2.85
C LEU A 54 -2.63 -2.13 4.28
N GLN A 55 -1.54 -1.81 4.97
CA GLN A 55 -1.30 -2.19 6.36
C GLN A 55 -0.99 -0.95 7.20
N GLN A 56 -1.34 -1.01 8.48
CA GLN A 56 -0.99 0.01 9.45
C GLN A 56 -0.05 -0.60 10.49
N PHE A 57 1.06 0.08 10.76
CA PHE A 57 1.96 -0.25 11.86
C PHE A 57 2.21 1.02 12.67
N ALA A 58 1.97 0.95 13.98
CA ALA A 58 1.89 2.13 14.84
C ALA A 58 0.95 3.20 14.24
N ASP A 59 1.45 4.40 14.04
CA ASP A 59 0.73 5.57 13.52
C ASP A 59 0.87 5.75 12.00
N ARG A 60 1.50 4.80 11.30
CA ARG A 60 1.84 4.92 9.87
C ARG A 60 1.14 3.86 9.01
N TYR A 61 0.81 4.26 7.79
CA TYR A 61 0.20 3.42 6.77
C TYR A 61 1.20 3.11 5.65
N TYR A 62 1.11 1.89 5.15
CA TYR A 62 2.03 1.31 4.18
C TYR A 62 1.27 0.58 3.09
N LEU A 63 1.77 0.69 1.85
CA LEU A 63 1.36 -0.17 0.76
C LEU A 63 2.40 -1.28 0.61
N LEU A 64 2.01 -2.52 0.90
CA LEU A 64 2.89 -3.68 0.91
C LEU A 64 2.41 -4.71 -0.11
N THR A 65 3.27 -5.66 -0.47
CA THR A 65 2.85 -6.81 -1.28
C THR A 65 2.01 -7.79 -0.46
N LYS A 66 1.02 -8.45 -1.08
CA LYS A 66 0.26 -9.51 -0.41
C LYS A 66 1.14 -10.75 -0.22
N PRO A 67 1.01 -11.50 0.90
CA PRO A 67 1.87 -12.65 1.18
C PRO A 67 1.73 -13.77 0.15
N ALA A 68 0.57 -13.87 -0.51
CA ALA A 68 0.30 -14.82 -1.59
C ALA A 68 1.31 -14.72 -2.76
N TYR A 69 1.92 -13.56 -2.97
CA TYR A 69 2.91 -13.34 -4.04
C TYR A 69 4.36 -13.49 -3.58
N ALA A 70 4.62 -13.90 -2.33
CA ALA A 70 5.97 -14.16 -1.83
C ALA A 70 6.80 -15.09 -2.73
N PRO A 71 6.25 -16.18 -3.33
CA PRO A 71 7.02 -17.02 -4.26
C PRO A 71 7.50 -16.26 -5.51
N ALA A 72 6.67 -15.37 -6.07
CA ALA A 72 7.04 -14.58 -7.25
C ALA A 72 8.12 -13.54 -6.90
N ILE A 73 7.98 -12.88 -5.75
CA ILE A 73 8.94 -11.89 -5.26
C ILE A 73 10.30 -12.54 -4.98
N LYS A 74 10.32 -13.75 -4.38
CA LYS A 74 11.55 -14.51 -4.17
C LYS A 74 12.27 -14.83 -5.49
N LYS A 75 11.53 -15.19 -6.54
CA LYS A 75 12.11 -15.43 -7.88
C LYS A 75 12.73 -14.17 -8.46
N TYR A 76 12.09 -13.02 -8.29
CA TYR A 76 12.64 -11.73 -8.74
C TYR A 76 13.99 -11.42 -8.07
N PHE A 77 14.09 -11.60 -6.75
CA PHE A 77 15.33 -11.38 -6.01
C PHE A 77 16.43 -12.42 -6.29
N ALA A 78 16.10 -13.61 -6.78
CA ALA A 78 17.07 -14.63 -7.14
C ALA A 78 17.87 -14.31 -8.42
N GLY A 79 17.48 -13.25 -9.14
CA GLY A 79 18.07 -12.87 -10.43
C GLY A 79 17.59 -13.77 -11.58
N PRO A 80 17.91 -13.40 -12.84
CA PRO A 80 17.64 -14.26 -13.98
C PRO A 80 18.40 -15.59 -13.82
N PRO A 81 17.89 -16.72 -14.36
CA PRO A 81 18.69 -17.93 -14.45
C PRO A 81 19.98 -17.57 -15.17
N ALA A 82 21.13 -17.98 -14.60
CA ALA A 82 22.43 -17.76 -15.22
C ALA A 82 22.34 -18.23 -16.69
N ALA A 83 22.54 -17.30 -17.62
CA ALA A 83 22.72 -17.66 -19.01
C ALA A 83 24.02 -18.47 -19.08
N GLY A 84 23.89 -19.78 -19.23
CA GLY A 84 25.01 -20.68 -19.49
C GLY A 84 25.59 -20.48 -20.88
#